data_AF-A0AAU5YDL8-F1
#
_entry.id   AF-A0AAU5YDL8-F1
#
_cell.length_a   1.000
_cell.length_b   1.000
_cell.length_c   1.000
_cell.angle_alpha   90.00
_cell.angle_beta   90.00
_cell.angle_gamma   90.00
#
_symmetry.space_group_name_H-M   'P 1'
#
loop_
_entity.id
_entity.type
_entity.pdbx_description
1 polymer ?
#
loop_
_entity_poly.entity_id
_entity_poly.type
_entity_poly.pdbx_seq_one_letter_code
_entity_poly.pdbx_strand_id
1 'polypeptide(L)'
;MDEFLVAQLATTTLTPLAGLSGRRREQLAETLLALVQTRGSAPELGRLLDLHPQTIRARLKKLGELFGARLADPGERLRLELALLAERALPGEE
;
A
#
# COMPACT_ATOMS: atom_id res chain seq x y z
N MET A 1 20.00 14.04 2.37
CA MET A 1 19.56 14.41 1.01
C MET A 1 18.72 13.29 0.40
N ASP A 2 19.17 12.04 0.48
CA ASP A 2 18.42 10.86 0.02
C ASP A 2 17.14 10.60 0.82
N GLU A 3 17.18 10.78 2.14
CA GLU A 3 16.02 10.56 3.02
C GLU A 3 14.83 11.47 2.66
N PHE A 4 15.10 12.73 2.32
CA PHE A 4 14.09 13.67 1.84
C PHE A 4 13.48 13.22 0.50
N LEU A 5 14.31 12.74 -0.43
CA LEU A 5 13.83 12.23 -1.72
C LEU A 5 12.94 11.00 -1.54
N VAL A 6 13.33 10.11 -0.63
CA VAL A 6 12.59 8.90 -0.27
C VAL A 6 11.27 9.25 0.41
N ALA A 7 11.26 10.22 1.32
CA ALA A 7 10.04 10.74 1.94
C ALA A 7 9.11 11.38 0.90
N GLN A 8 9.63 12.20 -0.01
CA GLN A 8 8.84 12.80 -1.09
C GLN A 8 8.26 11.75 -2.04
N LEU A 9 9.01 10.70 -2.38
CA LEU A 9 8.49 9.56 -3.14
C LEU A 9 7.32 8.89 -2.40
N ALA A 10 7.48 8.64 -1.09
CA ALA A 10 6.43 8.05 -0.28
C ALA A 10 5.17 8.92 -0.25
N THR A 11 5.32 10.21 0.05
CA THR A 11 4.21 11.18 0.12
C THR A 11 3.45 11.27 -1.22
N THR A 12 4.17 11.43 -2.33
CA THR A 12 3.54 11.60 -3.66
C THR A 12 2.89 10.32 -4.15
N THR A 13 3.52 9.17 -3.92
CA THR A 13 3.02 7.87 -4.35
C THR A 13 1.81 7.42 -3.53
N LEU A 14 1.82 7.68 -2.21
CA LEU A 14 0.75 7.29 -1.28
C LEU A 14 -0.29 8.38 -1.05
N THR A 15 -0.25 9.47 -1.81
CA THR A 15 -1.27 10.54 -1.78
C THR A 15 -2.72 10.01 -1.84
N PRO A 16 -3.06 8.97 -2.63
CA PRO A 16 -4.42 8.40 -2.62
C PRO A 16 -4.89 7.85 -1.26
N LEU A 17 -3.98 7.55 -0.34
CA LEU A 17 -4.29 7.11 1.02
C LEU A 17 -4.40 8.28 2.03
N ALA A 18 -3.96 9.48 1.68
CA ALA A 18 -3.84 10.61 2.61
C ALA A 18 -5.19 11.11 3.16
N GLY A 19 -6.29 10.92 2.43
CA GLY A 19 -7.64 11.31 2.86
C GLY A 19 -8.35 10.32 3.80
N LEU A 20 -7.68 9.24 4.21
CA LEU A 20 -8.26 8.19 5.05
C LEU A 20 -7.90 8.40 6.52
N SER A 21 -8.78 7.93 7.43
CA SER A 21 -8.45 7.87 8.86
C SER A 21 -7.23 6.97 9.11
N GLY A 22 -6.39 7.29 10.10
CA GLY A 22 -5.11 6.61 10.35
C GLY A 22 -5.20 5.08 10.35
N ARG A 23 -6.13 4.52 11.13
CA ARG A 23 -6.36 3.05 11.15
C ARG A 23 -6.75 2.48 9.79
N ARG A 24 -7.58 3.18 9.01
CA ARG A 24 -8.02 2.69 7.69
C ARG A 24 -6.89 2.79 6.68
N ARG A 25 -6.11 3.87 6.74
CA ARG A 25 -4.90 4.09 5.95
C ARG A 25 -3.90 2.97 6.16
N GLU A 26 -3.53 2.68 7.42
CA GLU A 26 -2.60 1.61 7.80
C GLU A 26 -3.05 0.25 7.26
N GLN A 27 -4.32 -0.11 7.44
CA GLN A 27 -4.87 -1.37 6.96
C GLN A 27 -4.79 -1.52 5.43
N LEU A 28 -5.05 -0.44 4.69
CA LEU A 28 -4.96 -0.46 3.23
C LEU A 28 -3.50 -0.44 2.77
N ALA A 29 -2.61 0.29 3.44
CA ALA A 29 -1.17 0.30 3.16
C ALA A 29 -0.54 -1.09 3.37
N GLU A 30 -0.87 -1.76 4.47
CA GLU A 30 -0.45 -3.14 4.74
C GLU A 30 -0.94 -4.12 3.65
N THR A 31 -2.22 -4.02 3.28
CA THR A 31 -2.79 -4.87 2.23
C THR A 31 -2.16 -4.60 0.87
N LEU A 32 -1.87 -3.33 0.58
CA LEU A 32 -1.22 -2.91 -0.66
C LEU A 32 0.21 -3.43 -0.74
N LEU A 33 0.97 -3.37 0.35
CA LEU A 33 2.33 -3.90 0.42
C LEU A 33 2.34 -5.40 0.13
N ALA A 34 1.48 -6.15 0.80
CA ALA A 34 1.33 -7.58 0.59
C ALA A 34 0.93 -7.91 -0.87
N LEU A 35 0.01 -7.13 -1.45
CA LEU A 35 -0.42 -7.27 -2.84
C LEU A 35 0.72 -7.05 -3.84
N VAL A 36 1.52 -5.98 -3.69
CA VAL A 36 2.59 -5.67 -4.66
C VAL A 36 3.75 -6.66 -4.56
N GLN A 37 4.07 -7.17 -3.36
CA GLN A 37 5.14 -8.14 -3.12
C GLN A 37 4.80 -9.54 -3.64
N THR A 38 3.58 -10.01 -3.40
CA THR A 38 3.22 -11.42 -3.69
C THR A 38 2.46 -11.59 -4.99
N ARG A 39 1.78 -10.53 -5.47
CA ARG A 39 0.79 -10.60 -6.55
C ARG A 39 -0.30 -11.65 -6.27
N GLY A 40 -0.52 -11.95 -4.99
CA GLY A 40 -1.41 -12.99 -4.55
C GLY A 40 -2.89 -12.64 -4.74
N SER A 41 -3.70 -13.67 -4.87
CA SER A 41 -5.16 -13.56 -4.84
C SER A 41 -5.67 -13.19 -3.43
N ALA A 42 -6.92 -12.72 -3.34
CA ALA A 42 -7.55 -12.40 -2.05
C ALA A 42 -7.45 -13.51 -0.97
N PRO A 43 -7.66 -14.80 -1.26
CA PRO A 43 -7.47 -15.85 -0.26
C PRO A 43 -6.01 -16.04 0.15
N GLU A 44 -5.05 -15.87 -0.76
CA GLU A 44 -3.62 -15.96 -0.43
C GLU A 44 -3.20 -14.81 0.50
N LEU A 45 -3.59 -13.59 0.15
CA LEU A 45 -3.35 -12.41 0.99
C LEU A 45 -4.08 -12.51 2.33
N GLY A 46 -5.26 -13.13 2.37
CA GLY A 46 -5.99 -13.39 3.62
C GLY A 46 -5.23 -14.30 4.57
N ARG A 47 -4.60 -15.37 4.05
CA ARG A 47 -3.73 -16.22 4.87
C ARG A 47 -2.47 -15.49 5.32
N LEU A 48 -1.86 -14.70 4.43
CA LEU A 48 -0.64 -13.96 4.73
C LEU A 48 -0.85 -12.91 5.83
N LEU A 49 -2.00 -12.24 5.83
CA LEU A 49 -2.33 -11.17 6.78
C LEU A 49 -3.16 -11.65 7.98
N ASP A 50 -3.45 -12.95 8.08
CA ASP A 50 -4.38 -13.53 9.07
C ASP A 50 -5.76 -12.83 9.09
N LEU A 51 -6.30 -12.56 7.90
CA LEU A 51 -7.56 -11.87 7.68
C LEU A 51 -8.53 -12.70 6.86
N HIS A 52 -9.82 -12.57 7.18
CA HIS A 52 -10.87 -13.23 6.41
C HIS A 52 -10.84 -12.79 4.93
N PRO A 53 -10.98 -13.70 3.95
CA PRO A 53 -10.91 -13.38 2.52
C PRO A 53 -11.88 -12.29 2.08
N GLN A 54 -13.05 -12.18 2.72
CA GLN A 54 -14.02 -11.12 2.42
C GLN A 54 -13.52 -9.73 2.80
N THR A 55 -12.79 -9.63 3.91
CA THR A 55 -12.16 -8.37 4.34
C THR A 55 -11.10 -7.95 3.34
N ILE A 56 -10.26 -8.90 2.90
CA ILE A 56 -9.26 -8.64 1.86
C ILE A 56 -9.91 -8.19 0.56
N ARG A 57 -10.97 -8.86 0.08
CA ARG A 57 -11.69 -8.43 -1.14
C ARG A 57 -12.20 -7.00 -1.02
N ALA A 58 -12.76 -6.62 0.13
CA ALA A 58 -13.23 -5.26 0.36
C ALA A 58 -12.06 -4.24 0.34
N ARG A 59 -10.91 -4.60 0.92
CA ARG A 59 -9.70 -3.76 0.89
C ARG A 59 -9.12 -3.64 -0.54
N LEU A 60 -9.00 -4.76 -1.28
CA LEU A 60 -8.53 -4.79 -2.66
C LEU A 60 -9.44 -3.98 -3.59
N LYS A 61 -10.77 -4.08 -3.43
CA LYS A 61 -11.71 -3.23 -4.17
C LYS A 61 -11.43 -1.76 -3.90
N LYS A 62 -11.24 -1.37 -2.63
CA LYS A 62 -10.94 0.01 -2.28
C LYS A 62 -9.59 0.48 -2.85
N LEU A 63 -8.57 -0.38 -2.84
CA LEU A 63 -7.28 -0.09 -3.47
C LEU A 63 -7.44 0.10 -4.99
N GLY A 64 -8.26 -0.73 -5.64
CA GLY A 64 -8.60 -0.56 -7.05
C GLY A 64 -9.30 0.77 -7.35
N GLU A 65 -10.20 1.23 -6.49
CA GLU A 65 -10.85 2.56 -6.61
C GLU A 65 -9.85 3.71 -6.44
N LEU A 66 -8.85 3.57 -5.57
CA LEU A 66 -7.89 4.64 -5.24
C LEU A 66 -6.72 4.72 -6.23
N PHE A 67 -6.21 3.58 -6.68
CA PHE A 67 -5.00 3.50 -7.50
C PHE A 67 -5.28 3.13 -8.96
N GLY A 68 -6.43 2.53 -9.26
CA GLY A 68 -6.85 2.20 -10.61
C GLY A 68 -5.80 1.37 -11.36
N ALA A 69 -5.48 1.81 -12.59
CA ALA A 69 -4.54 1.14 -13.48
C ALA A 69 -3.10 1.08 -12.94
N ARG A 70 -2.73 1.91 -11.95
CA ARG A 70 -1.40 1.87 -11.32
C ARG A 70 -1.09 0.52 -10.69
N LEU A 71 -2.09 -0.22 -10.22
CA LEU A 71 -1.90 -1.56 -9.66
C LEU A 71 -1.55 -2.61 -10.73
N ALA A 72 -1.83 -2.35 -12.01
CA ALA A 72 -1.49 -3.23 -13.11
C ALA A 72 -0.12 -2.90 -13.72
N ASP A 73 0.30 -1.64 -13.68
CA ASP A 73 1.57 -1.20 -14.22
C ASP A 73 2.75 -1.73 -13.36
N PRO A 74 3.76 -2.39 -13.96
CA PRO A 74 4.90 -2.92 -13.21
C PRO A 74 5.80 -1.84 -12.60
N GLY A 75 5.95 -0.69 -13.26
CA GLY A 75 6.76 0.43 -12.77
C GLY A 75 6.10 1.12 -11.58
N GLU A 76 4.80 1.38 -11.67
CA GLU A 76 4.01 1.96 -10.57
C GLU A 76 3.95 1.02 -9.37
N ARG A 77 3.83 -0.30 -9.58
CA ARG A 77 3.91 -1.28 -8.49
C ARG A 77 5.23 -1.22 -7.74
N LEU A 78 6.35 -1.13 -8.45
CA LEU A 78 7.66 -0.95 -7.82
C LEU A 78 7.71 0.36 -7.03
N ARG A 79 7.20 1.47 -7.60
CA ARG A 79 7.12 2.75 -6.86
C ARG A 79 6.28 2.62 -5.59
N LEU A 80 5.13 1.94 -5.65
CA LEU A 80 4.26 1.69 -4.50
C LEU A 80 4.97 0.86 -3.42
N GLU A 81 5.68 -0.18 -3.81
CA GLU A 81 6.47 -1.01 -2.90
C GLU A 81 7.55 -0.18 -2.20
N LEU A 82 8.36 0.57 -2.96
CA LEU A 82 9.41 1.43 -2.42
C LEU A 82 8.84 2.50 -1.48
N ALA A 83 7.73 3.13 -1.85
CA ALA A 83 7.05 4.13 -1.03
C ALA A 83 6.55 3.56 0.31
N LEU A 84 6.00 2.34 0.31
CA LEU A 84 5.51 1.68 1.52
C LEU A 84 6.65 1.22 2.43
N LEU A 85 7.74 0.73 1.86
CA LEU A 85 8.95 0.37 2.62
C LEU A 85 9.62 1.62 3.22
N ALA A 86 9.72 2.70 2.43
CA ALA A 86 10.20 3.99 2.88
C ALA A 86 9.41 4.52 4.07
N GLU A 87 8.07 4.53 3.97
CA GLU A 87 7.20 4.97 5.08
C GLU A 87 7.39 4.18 6.37
N ARG A 88 7.73 2.88 6.28
CA ARG A 88 8.00 2.05 7.47
C ARG A 88 9.41 2.22 8.01
N ALA A 89 10.36 2.59 7.16
CA ALA A 89 11.76 2.78 7.51
C ALA A 89 12.04 4.17 8.08
N LEU A 90 11.29 5.17 7.62
CA LEU A 90 11.31 6.51 8.17
C LEU A 90 10.53 6.48 9.50
N PRO A 91 11.17 6.69 10.66
CA PRO A 91 10.42 6.90 11.89
C PRO A 91 9.50 8.09 11.64
N GLY A 92 8.19 7.92 11.86
CA GLY A 92 7.28 9.04 11.78
C GLY A 92 7.81 10.14 12.70
N GLU A 93 8.15 11.30 12.15
CA GLU A 93 8.31 12.49 12.99
C GLU A 93 6.96 12.70 13.67
N GLU A 94 6.92 12.34 14.96
CA GLU A 94 5.77 12.47 15.87
C GLU A 94 5.32 13.93 16.01
#